data_AF-C1FZK1-F1
#
_entry.id   AF-C1FZK1-F1
#
_cell.length_a   1.000
_cell.length_b   1.000
_cell.length_c   1.000
_cell.angle_alpha   90.00
_cell.angle_beta   90.00
_cell.angle_gamma   90.00
#
_symmetry.space_group_name_H-M   'P 1'
#
loop_
_entity.id
_entity.type
_entity.pdbx_description
1 polymer ?
#
loop_
_entity_poly.entity_id
_entity_poly.type
_entity_poly.pdbx_seq_one_letter_code
_entity_poly.pdbx_strand_id
1 'polypeptide(L)'
;MAPTSTLFVIGVKGQKFDSRKEILEKKRGVLEGERDQLEKKKKEKDAEFRKIEDDIILKNGEIQQIDDEINKLDDDCEEEVDKHIGPLIKSDDIFTEIHLGGNSYSPDTCRKLGLVLRKQKNLKTIKLDDIFTGRLLHEIPTALYSLLRPLLEVNTLQSIDLSDNAFGVNTKDPIVEFLRAHLPLRHLILNNNGLGPEAGRYIANALTELSESKLKARSNPEIKYEIPPLETIICGRNRLEAGSMNAWAHAIKAHGKGLRTVRMKQNGIYSKGIVTLLSIGICHAPDLEVFDLEDNTYGKEGSSALAEVVLGLPSLRELGVDDCALTGKGWLRVAKALSAGENKKLEILKLKGNEINGRGVGALLHVARKSLPSLKKVLLNANAFDEDNDHIVKLVELLKRRRELLGKLDEDDEAWGLDELDELEGEEEEEEGEEDEEEEEEEWEWEREAESDAMVEAKADKILKEADEAENQPVVTDVDKAVDKLGEKLKSTTI
;
A
#
# COMPACT_ATOMS: atom_id res chain seq x y z
N MET A 1 17.80 8.94 27.19
CA MET A 1 16.41 9.34 26.86
C MET A 1 16.29 9.22 25.36
N ALA A 2 15.26 8.53 24.82
CA ALA A 2 14.99 8.61 23.38
C ALA A 2 14.77 10.09 23.02
N PRO A 3 15.31 10.60 21.90
CA PRO A 3 15.02 11.97 21.49
C PRO A 3 13.50 12.11 21.36
N THR A 4 12.93 13.10 22.06
CA THR A 4 11.51 13.40 22.01
C THR A 4 11.12 13.65 20.55
N SER A 5 10.21 12.85 20.00
CA SER A 5 9.74 13.04 18.63
C SER A 5 9.17 14.46 18.52
N THR A 6 9.73 15.25 17.61
CA THR A 6 9.31 16.62 17.39
C THR A 6 8.91 16.77 15.94
N LEU A 7 7.60 17.01 15.75
CA LEU A 7 6.96 17.08 14.45
C LEU A 7 6.79 18.54 14.02
N PHE A 8 7.18 18.85 12.78
CA PHE A 8 6.76 20.05 12.07
C PHE A 8 5.75 19.68 10.99
N VAL A 9 4.62 20.39 10.97
CA VAL A 9 3.62 20.30 9.89
C VAL A 9 3.43 21.71 9.37
N ILE A 10 3.54 21.90 8.05
CA ILE A 10 3.23 23.19 7.45
C ILE A 10 1.74 23.51 7.71
N GLY A 11 1.46 24.61 8.40
CA GLY A 11 0.14 24.90 8.98
C GLY A 11 -0.96 25.30 7.97
N VAL A 12 -0.82 24.95 6.69
CA VAL A 12 -1.69 25.33 5.57
C VAL A 12 -1.79 24.20 4.55
N LYS A 13 -2.88 24.19 3.78
CA LYS A 13 -3.11 23.26 2.66
C LYS A 13 -3.66 24.01 1.45
N GLY A 14 -3.34 23.54 0.26
CA GLY A 14 -3.77 24.10 -1.03
C GLY A 14 -3.09 25.41 -1.41
N GLN A 15 -2.03 25.83 -0.70
CA GLN A 15 -1.34 27.09 -0.98
C GLN A 15 -0.29 26.91 -2.08
N LYS A 16 -0.18 27.90 -2.97
CA LYS A 16 0.91 28.00 -3.94
C LYS A 16 1.99 28.94 -3.42
N PHE A 17 3.18 28.41 -3.15
CA PHE A 17 4.36 29.17 -2.76
C PHE A 17 5.20 29.43 -4.01
N ASP A 18 4.95 30.56 -4.66
CA ASP A 18 5.81 31.13 -5.69
C ASP A 18 6.77 32.13 -5.02
N SER A 19 8.03 32.16 -5.47
CA SER A 19 8.96 33.21 -5.08
C SER A 19 8.49 34.56 -5.66
N ARG A 20 8.90 35.66 -5.02
CA ARG A 20 8.60 36.99 -5.56
C ARG A 20 9.15 37.16 -6.98
N LYS A 21 10.32 36.58 -7.25
CA LYS A 21 10.93 36.57 -8.58
C LYS A 21 10.05 35.87 -9.60
N GLU A 22 9.56 34.66 -9.30
CA GLU A 22 8.70 33.91 -10.21
C GLU A 22 7.34 34.59 -10.44
N ILE A 23 6.78 35.25 -9.42
CA ILE A 23 5.56 36.07 -9.58
C ILE A 23 5.81 37.19 -10.60
N LEU A 24 6.96 37.87 -10.50
CA LEU A 24 7.36 38.92 -11.43
C LEU A 24 7.64 38.36 -12.83
N GLU A 25 8.34 37.24 -12.96
CA GLU A 25 8.60 36.57 -14.24
C GLU A 25 7.32 36.12 -14.94
N LYS A 26 6.32 35.61 -14.20
CA LYS A 26 5.00 35.28 -14.73
C LYS A 26 4.29 36.53 -15.25
N LYS A 27 4.27 37.62 -14.48
CA LYS A 27 3.69 38.90 -14.93
C LYS A 27 4.37 39.43 -16.18
N ARG A 28 5.71 39.38 -16.21
CA ARG A 28 6.53 39.76 -17.36
C ARG A 28 6.16 38.96 -18.61
N GLY A 29 6.04 37.63 -18.49
CA GLY A 29 5.66 36.77 -19.61
C GLY A 29 4.25 37.05 -20.16
N VAL A 30 3.28 37.39 -19.29
CA VAL A 30 1.93 37.82 -19.73
C VAL A 30 2.02 39.10 -20.55
N LEU A 31 2.78 40.10 -20.07
CA LEU A 31 2.96 41.36 -20.78
C LEU A 31 3.69 41.19 -22.12
N GLU A 32 4.68 40.29 -22.19
CA GLU A 32 5.34 39.93 -23.45
C GLU A 32 4.35 39.29 -24.43
N GLY A 33 3.50 38.37 -23.96
CA GLY A 33 2.45 37.77 -24.78
C GLY A 33 1.45 38.80 -25.32
N GLU A 34 1.00 39.74 -24.48
CA GLU A 34 0.13 40.85 -24.88
C GLU A 34 0.81 41.76 -25.91
N ARG A 35 2.06 42.15 -25.66
CA ARG A 35 2.87 42.95 -26.59
C ARG A 35 3.00 42.26 -27.94
N ASP A 36 3.33 40.98 -27.96
CA ASP A 36 3.53 40.22 -29.20
C ASP A 36 2.23 40.09 -30.01
N GLN A 37 1.07 40.01 -29.35
CA GLN A 37 -0.24 40.07 -30.00
C GLN A 37 -0.51 41.45 -30.61
N LEU A 38 -0.17 42.54 -29.91
CA LEU A 38 -0.29 43.89 -30.43
C LEU A 38 0.64 44.12 -31.62
N GLU A 39 1.87 43.60 -31.60
CA GLU A 39 2.78 43.67 -32.73
C GLU A 39 2.26 42.95 -33.97
N LYS A 40 1.57 41.80 -33.80
CA LYS A 40 0.90 41.11 -34.91
C LYS A 40 -0.23 41.96 -35.49
N LYS A 41 -1.10 42.53 -34.66
CA LYS A 41 -2.19 43.42 -35.10
C LYS A 41 -1.66 44.67 -35.83
N LYS A 42 -0.56 45.24 -35.35
CA LYS A 42 0.13 46.37 -36.01
C LYS A 42 0.54 46.03 -37.46
N LYS A 43 0.93 44.79 -37.73
CA LYS A 43 1.34 44.31 -39.06
C LYS A 43 0.15 44.07 -40.01
N GLU A 44 -1.05 43.82 -39.47
CA GLU A 44 -2.26 43.51 -40.25
C GLU A 44 -2.97 44.75 -40.85
N LYS A 45 -2.40 45.96 -40.68
CA LYS A 45 -2.83 47.24 -41.30
C LYS A 45 -4.24 47.72 -40.93
N ASP A 46 -4.69 47.50 -39.69
CA ASP A 46 -5.93 48.06 -39.18
C ASP A 46 -5.87 49.58 -38.91
N ALA A 47 -7.04 50.23 -38.93
CA ALA A 47 -7.24 51.68 -38.86
C ALA A 47 -6.88 52.34 -37.50
N GLU A 48 -6.37 51.60 -36.50
CA GLU A 48 -6.02 52.08 -35.16
C GLU A 48 -4.49 52.11 -34.87
N PHE A 49 -3.64 52.27 -35.90
CA PHE A 49 -2.18 52.12 -35.79
C PHE A 49 -1.51 52.90 -34.63
N ARG A 50 -1.88 54.18 -34.41
CA ARG A 50 -1.27 55.01 -33.36
C ARG A 50 -1.58 54.48 -31.95
N LYS A 51 -2.82 54.05 -31.74
CA LYS A 51 -3.27 53.52 -30.45
C LYS A 51 -2.55 52.21 -30.12
N ILE A 52 -2.41 51.33 -31.11
CA ILE A 52 -1.65 50.07 -30.97
C ILE A 52 -0.17 50.37 -30.66
N GLU A 53 0.42 51.40 -31.28
CA GLU A 53 1.81 51.79 -31.03
C GLU A 53 2.01 52.36 -29.62
N ASP A 54 1.09 53.19 -29.14
CA ASP A 54 1.09 53.71 -27.76
C ASP A 54 0.95 52.56 -26.74
N ASP A 55 0.06 51.60 -26.99
CA ASP A 55 -0.12 50.41 -26.12
C ASP A 55 1.15 49.54 -26.07
N ILE A 56 1.86 49.34 -27.19
CA ILE A 56 3.14 48.61 -27.22
C ILE A 56 4.21 49.34 -26.39
N ILE A 57 4.31 50.66 -26.51
CA ILE A 57 5.26 51.46 -25.73
C ILE A 57 4.97 51.32 -24.23
N LEU A 58 3.68 51.38 -23.84
CA LEU A 58 3.27 51.18 -22.46
C LEU A 58 3.70 49.80 -21.95
N LYS A 59 3.42 48.73 -22.71
CA LYS A 59 3.79 47.35 -22.35
C LYS A 59 5.31 47.17 -22.22
N ASN A 60 6.10 47.77 -23.11
CA ASN A 60 7.56 47.74 -22.99
C ASN A 60 8.05 48.48 -21.73
N GLY A 61 7.42 49.60 -21.37
CA GLY A 61 7.70 50.31 -20.12
C GLY A 61 7.39 49.46 -18.88
N GLU A 62 6.25 48.77 -18.87
CA GLU A 62 5.86 47.85 -17.79
C GLU A 62 6.84 46.66 -17.67
N ILE A 63 7.24 46.06 -18.80
CA ILE A 63 8.25 44.97 -18.82
C ILE A 63 9.58 45.45 -18.25
N GLN A 64 10.07 46.63 -18.67
CA GLN A 64 11.32 47.18 -18.16
C GLN A 64 11.27 47.45 -16.65
N GLN A 65 10.13 47.93 -16.13
CA GLN A 65 9.95 48.12 -14.68
C GLN A 65 10.04 46.80 -13.92
N ILE A 66 9.45 45.72 -14.47
CA ILE A 66 9.54 44.38 -13.86
C ILE A 66 10.98 43.86 -13.92
N ASP A 67 11.68 44.03 -15.05
CA ASP A 67 13.09 43.64 -15.18
C ASP A 67 13.96 44.37 -14.15
N ASP A 68 13.73 45.68 -13.95
CA ASP A 68 14.42 46.47 -12.93
C ASP A 68 14.09 46.02 -11.50
N GLU A 69 12.87 45.54 -11.25
CA GLU A 69 12.47 44.99 -9.94
C GLU A 69 13.14 43.62 -9.70
N ILE A 70 13.12 42.72 -10.69
CA ILE A 70 13.78 41.41 -10.61
C ILE A 70 15.28 41.59 -10.34
N ASN A 71 15.94 42.53 -11.02
CA ASN A 71 17.36 42.81 -10.83
C ASN A 71 17.72 43.38 -9.45
N LYS A 72 16.73 43.89 -8.70
CA LYS A 72 16.91 44.40 -7.33
C LYS A 72 16.60 43.36 -6.26
N LEU A 73 15.98 42.23 -6.60
CA LEU A 73 15.73 41.16 -5.64
C LEU A 73 17.06 40.49 -5.24
N ASP A 74 17.26 40.33 -3.95
CA ASP A 74 18.31 39.48 -3.40
C ASP A 74 17.74 38.09 -3.05
N ASP A 75 18.64 37.12 -2.87
CA ASP A 75 18.28 35.76 -2.47
C ASP A 75 17.72 35.67 -1.04
N ASP A 76 17.85 36.74 -0.25
CA ASP A 76 17.45 36.82 1.17
C ASP A 76 16.10 37.50 1.38
N CYS A 77 15.38 37.85 0.30
CA CYS A 77 14.05 38.42 0.38
C CYS A 77 13.10 37.53 1.20
N GLU A 78 12.30 38.15 2.06
CA GLU A 78 11.22 37.47 2.78
C GLU A 78 10.15 37.02 1.76
N GLU A 79 9.89 35.73 1.75
CA GLU A 79 8.91 35.07 0.88
C GLU A 79 7.66 34.69 1.66
N GLU A 80 6.54 34.50 0.96
CA GLU A 80 5.30 34.06 1.61
C GLU A 80 5.47 32.75 2.38
N VAL A 81 6.34 31.85 1.91
CA VAL A 81 6.65 30.58 2.60
C VAL A 81 7.24 30.81 3.99
N ASP A 82 8.00 31.89 4.22
CA ASP A 82 8.72 32.15 5.48
C ASP A 82 7.78 32.33 6.66
N LYS A 83 6.58 32.88 6.40
CA LYS A 83 5.51 33.02 7.39
C LYS A 83 5.05 31.67 7.93
N HIS A 84 5.19 30.61 7.14
CA HIS A 84 4.74 29.25 7.46
C HIS A 84 5.88 28.34 7.92
N ILE A 85 7.12 28.59 7.49
CA ILE A 85 8.31 27.80 7.87
C ILE A 85 9.20 28.49 8.91
N GLY A 86 8.73 29.58 9.54
CA GLY A 86 9.46 30.31 10.57
C GLY A 86 10.10 29.44 11.68
N PRO A 87 9.43 28.39 12.20
CA PRO A 87 10.05 27.45 13.15
C PRO A 87 11.25 26.70 12.57
N LEU A 88 11.18 26.28 11.30
CA LEU A 88 12.29 25.61 10.61
C LEU A 88 13.45 26.58 10.33
N ILE A 89 13.17 27.85 10.04
CA ILE A 89 14.21 28.87 9.83
C ILE A 89 14.95 29.20 11.14
N LYS A 90 14.22 29.28 12.25
CA LYS A 90 14.74 29.70 13.57
C LYS A 90 15.44 28.58 14.34
N SER A 91 15.33 27.34 13.89
CA SER A 91 15.90 26.18 14.57
C SER A 91 16.69 25.32 13.60
N ASP A 92 17.92 24.96 13.97
CA ASP A 92 18.77 24.20 13.07
C ASP A 92 18.59 22.69 13.25
N ASP A 93 18.17 22.17 14.41
CA ASP A 93 18.19 20.72 14.64
C ASP A 93 17.19 20.24 15.70
N ILE A 94 15.92 20.60 15.53
CA ILE A 94 14.86 20.27 16.50
C ILE A 94 13.96 19.15 15.99
N PHE A 95 13.67 19.12 14.69
CA PHE A 95 12.60 18.28 14.16
C PHE A 95 13.10 16.89 13.77
N THR A 96 12.38 15.88 14.23
CA THR A 96 12.59 14.48 13.83
C THR A 96 11.66 14.08 12.69
N GLU A 97 10.58 14.81 12.48
CA GLU A 97 9.61 14.58 11.43
C GLU A 97 9.11 15.91 10.83
N ILE A 98 9.04 15.99 9.50
CA ILE A 98 8.63 17.20 8.78
C ILE A 98 7.61 16.84 7.70
N HIS A 99 6.43 17.47 7.74
CA HIS A 99 5.37 17.32 6.75
C HIS A 99 5.17 18.63 5.99
N LEU A 100 5.43 18.59 4.68
CA LEU A 100 5.26 19.72 3.76
C LEU A 100 4.14 19.49 2.75
N GLY A 101 3.48 18.33 2.80
CA GLY A 101 2.54 17.92 1.76
C GLY A 101 1.25 18.73 1.65
N GLY A 102 0.59 18.60 0.50
CA GLY A 102 -0.67 19.26 0.19
C GLY A 102 -0.55 20.74 -0.14
N ASN A 103 0.60 21.19 -0.66
CA ASN A 103 0.86 22.57 -1.08
C ASN A 103 1.70 22.56 -2.35
N SER A 104 1.86 23.69 -3.04
CA SER A 104 2.59 23.72 -4.32
C SER A 104 3.82 24.63 -4.24
N TYR A 105 5.01 24.04 -4.28
CA TYR A 105 6.26 24.77 -4.11
C TYR A 105 6.97 24.95 -5.45
N SER A 106 7.48 26.15 -5.66
CA SER A 106 8.24 26.49 -6.85
C SER A 106 9.70 26.06 -6.72
N PRO A 107 10.48 26.05 -7.82
CA PRO A 107 11.91 25.79 -7.77
C PRO A 107 12.68 26.64 -6.76
N ASP A 108 12.41 27.95 -6.70
CA ASP A 108 13.06 28.86 -5.76
C ASP A 108 12.67 28.57 -4.31
N THR A 109 11.38 28.34 -4.04
CA THR A 109 10.93 27.96 -2.70
C THR A 109 11.51 26.59 -2.29
N CYS A 110 11.61 25.64 -3.20
CA CYS A 110 12.26 24.35 -2.97
C CYS A 110 13.76 24.51 -2.64
N ARG A 111 14.47 25.45 -3.28
CA ARG A 111 15.85 25.80 -2.92
C ARG A 111 15.94 26.30 -1.49
N LYS A 112 15.05 27.21 -1.09
CA LYS A 112 14.99 27.72 0.27
C LYS A 112 14.71 26.62 1.29
N LEU A 113 13.70 25.79 1.02
CA LEU A 113 13.36 24.63 1.85
C LEU A 113 14.54 23.67 1.98
N GLY A 114 15.22 23.30 0.89
CA GLY A 114 16.39 22.43 0.93
C GLY A 114 17.50 22.96 1.85
N LEU A 115 17.77 24.27 1.80
CA LEU A 115 18.78 24.92 2.67
C LEU A 115 18.38 24.93 4.15
N VAL A 116 17.09 24.94 4.45
CA VAL A 116 16.58 24.87 5.82
C VAL A 116 16.57 23.41 6.31
N LEU A 117 16.11 22.47 5.48
CA LEU A 117 16.00 21.05 5.78
C LEU A 117 17.36 20.40 6.04
N ARG A 118 18.41 20.77 5.28
CA ARG A 118 19.77 20.22 5.49
C ARG A 118 20.33 20.46 6.88
N LYS A 119 19.81 21.46 7.61
CA LYS A 119 20.28 21.77 8.95
C LYS A 119 19.78 20.74 9.97
N GLN A 120 18.61 20.15 9.75
CA GLN A 120 17.92 19.25 10.68
C GLN A 120 18.62 17.89 10.76
N LYS A 121 19.69 17.79 11.56
CA LYS A 121 20.53 16.59 11.68
C LYS A 121 19.91 15.46 12.51
N ASN A 122 18.76 15.68 13.14
CA ASN A 122 17.93 14.68 13.83
C ASN A 122 16.70 14.28 13.02
N LEU A 123 16.50 14.82 11.81
CA LEU A 123 15.37 14.50 10.95
C LEU A 123 15.42 13.02 10.54
N LYS A 124 14.35 12.28 10.83
CA LYS A 124 14.21 10.85 10.52
C LYS A 124 13.20 10.60 9.42
N THR A 125 12.15 11.41 9.36
CA THR A 125 11.04 11.24 8.41
C THR A 125 10.71 12.57 7.75
N ILE A 126 10.58 12.56 6.43
CA ILE A 126 10.05 13.70 5.69
C ILE A 126 8.90 13.26 4.78
N LYS A 127 7.80 14.02 4.83
CA LYS A 127 6.66 13.87 3.93
C LYS A 127 6.60 15.03 2.95
N LEU A 128 6.83 14.70 1.69
CA LEU A 128 6.85 15.56 0.51
C LEU A 128 5.76 15.09 -0.47
N ASP A 129 4.63 14.60 0.05
CA ASP A 129 3.47 14.18 -0.73
C ASP A 129 2.70 15.37 -1.31
N ASP A 130 2.23 15.30 -2.55
CA ASP A 130 1.42 16.37 -3.18
C ASP A 130 2.05 17.77 -3.03
N ILE A 131 3.31 17.93 -3.45
CA ILE A 131 4.09 19.18 -3.31
C ILE A 131 4.19 19.99 -4.62
N PHE A 132 3.70 19.44 -5.74
CA PHE A 132 3.81 20.03 -7.08
C PHE A 132 2.48 20.20 -7.81
N THR A 133 1.35 20.21 -7.10
CA THR A 133 0.02 20.37 -7.69
C THR A 133 -0.04 21.67 -8.51
N GLY A 134 -0.39 21.55 -9.79
CA GLY A 134 -0.50 22.69 -10.71
C GLY A 134 0.82 23.38 -11.07
N ARG A 135 1.97 22.72 -10.87
CA ARG A 135 3.29 23.14 -11.39
C ARG A 135 3.50 22.66 -12.81
N LEU A 136 4.36 23.35 -13.56
CA LEU A 136 4.72 22.92 -14.90
C LEU A 136 5.74 21.78 -14.84
N LEU A 137 5.57 20.77 -15.70
CA LEU A 137 6.40 19.56 -15.67
C LEU A 137 7.91 19.84 -15.79
N HIS A 138 8.31 20.91 -16.49
CA HIS A 138 9.71 21.29 -16.66
C HIS A 138 10.33 22.00 -15.45
N GLU A 139 9.51 22.50 -14.52
CA GLU A 139 9.99 23.14 -13.27
C GLU A 139 10.33 22.08 -12.21
N ILE A 140 9.60 20.96 -12.22
CA ILE A 140 9.68 19.90 -11.21
C ILE A 140 11.10 19.32 -11.05
N PRO A 141 11.88 19.02 -12.10
CA PRO A 141 13.24 18.50 -11.93
C PRO A 141 14.14 19.43 -11.12
N THR A 142 14.11 20.73 -11.43
CA THR A 142 14.91 21.76 -10.73
C THR A 142 14.48 21.88 -9.27
N ALA A 143 13.17 21.88 -9.02
CA ALA A 143 12.61 21.92 -7.67
C ALA A 143 13.02 20.68 -6.86
N LEU A 144 12.92 19.47 -7.43
CA LEU A 144 13.34 18.23 -6.80
C LEU A 144 14.84 18.18 -6.51
N TYR A 145 15.71 18.61 -7.44
CA TYR A 145 17.15 18.69 -7.15
C TYR A 145 17.42 19.61 -5.97
N SER A 146 16.71 20.73 -5.90
CA SER A 146 16.86 21.72 -4.85
C SER A 146 16.40 21.22 -3.48
N LEU A 147 15.43 20.29 -3.44
CA LEU A 147 15.00 19.63 -2.20
C LEU A 147 15.87 18.42 -1.83
N LEU A 148 16.11 17.51 -2.77
CA LEU A 148 16.69 16.20 -2.48
C LEU A 148 18.20 16.24 -2.27
N ARG A 149 18.94 17.10 -2.99
CA ARG A 149 20.41 17.17 -2.82
C ARG A 149 20.82 17.61 -1.42
N PRO A 150 20.23 18.66 -0.83
CA PRO A 150 20.55 19.03 0.55
C PRO A 150 20.20 17.94 1.58
N LEU A 151 19.18 17.11 1.32
CA LEU A 151 18.80 15.99 2.19
C LEU A 151 19.84 14.86 2.22
N LEU A 152 20.73 14.75 1.23
CA LEU A 152 21.85 13.81 1.27
C LEU A 152 22.84 14.09 2.41
N GLU A 153 22.84 15.31 2.97
CA GLU A 153 23.63 15.67 4.15
C GLU A 153 22.96 15.32 5.49
N VAL A 154 21.73 14.78 5.44
CA VAL A 154 20.93 14.45 6.61
C VAL A 154 21.02 12.95 6.85
N ASN A 155 22.10 12.54 7.51
CA ASN A 155 22.46 11.13 7.69
C ASN A 155 21.51 10.35 8.62
N THR A 156 20.56 11.03 9.27
CA THR A 156 19.50 10.43 10.09
C THR A 156 18.20 10.20 9.34
N LEU A 157 18.06 10.73 8.12
CA LEU A 157 16.81 10.66 7.36
C LEU A 157 16.58 9.24 6.84
N GLN A 158 15.68 8.51 7.47
CA GLN A 158 15.40 7.10 7.19
C GLN A 158 14.14 6.91 6.35
N SER A 159 13.17 7.82 6.42
CA SER A 159 11.89 7.71 5.71
C SER A 159 11.65 8.92 4.83
N ILE A 160 11.32 8.68 3.57
CA ILE A 160 10.90 9.72 2.63
C ILE A 160 9.61 9.29 1.93
N ASP A 161 8.63 10.19 1.96
CA ASP A 161 7.39 10.07 1.20
C ASP A 161 7.37 11.13 0.10
N LEU A 162 7.27 10.68 -1.15
CA LEU A 162 7.20 11.51 -2.35
C LEU A 162 5.89 11.29 -3.12
N SER A 163 4.88 10.69 -2.48
CA SER A 163 3.64 10.28 -3.13
C SER A 163 2.87 11.45 -3.76
N ASP A 164 1.94 11.15 -4.67
CA ASP A 164 1.01 12.13 -5.24
C ASP A 164 1.68 13.31 -5.97
N ASN A 165 2.91 13.10 -6.47
CA ASN A 165 3.61 14.06 -7.30
C ASN A 165 3.74 13.53 -8.73
N ALA A 166 3.24 14.29 -9.71
CA ALA A 166 3.28 13.92 -11.12
C ALA A 166 4.70 13.98 -11.69
N PHE A 167 5.49 12.92 -11.44
CA PHE A 167 6.87 12.87 -11.87
C PHE A 167 7.00 12.48 -13.35
N GLY A 168 6.43 11.35 -13.75
CA GLY A 168 6.67 10.82 -15.08
C GLY A 168 8.15 10.59 -15.42
N VAL A 169 8.43 10.28 -16.68
CA VAL A 169 9.79 9.93 -17.14
C VAL A 169 10.78 11.11 -17.14
N ASN A 170 10.27 12.34 -17.27
CA ASN A 170 11.10 13.54 -17.42
C ASN A 170 11.65 14.07 -16.09
N THR A 171 11.12 13.62 -14.96
CA THR A 171 11.52 14.15 -13.63
C THR A 171 12.14 13.07 -12.73
N LYS A 172 12.38 11.87 -13.26
CA LYS A 172 12.96 10.74 -12.53
C LYS A 172 14.40 10.98 -12.07
N ASP A 173 15.19 11.77 -12.80
CA ASP A 173 16.64 11.86 -12.61
C ASP A 173 17.05 12.38 -11.21
N PRO A 174 16.44 13.45 -10.65
CA PRO A 174 16.65 13.84 -9.26
C PRO A 174 16.40 12.72 -8.24
N ILE A 175 15.36 11.92 -8.46
CA ILE A 175 14.96 10.83 -7.57
C ILE A 175 15.98 9.69 -7.68
N VAL A 176 16.37 9.32 -8.90
CA VAL A 176 17.40 8.31 -9.18
C VAL A 176 18.74 8.71 -8.53
N GLU A 177 19.15 9.97 -8.66
CA GLU A 177 20.37 10.50 -8.01
C GLU A 177 20.31 10.40 -6.49
N PHE A 178 19.19 10.79 -5.89
CA PHE A 178 18.99 10.69 -4.46
C PHE A 178 19.00 9.23 -3.97
N LEU A 179 18.20 8.35 -4.60
CA LEU A 179 18.02 6.97 -4.14
C LEU A 179 19.31 6.16 -4.15
N ARG A 180 20.17 6.29 -5.18
CA ARG A 180 21.45 5.54 -5.21
C ARG A 180 22.49 6.07 -4.22
N ALA A 181 22.33 7.29 -3.73
CA ALA A 181 23.29 7.97 -2.85
C ALA A 181 22.87 7.99 -1.36
N HIS A 182 21.57 7.97 -1.06
CA HIS A 182 21.05 8.17 0.30
C HIS A 182 21.15 6.91 1.17
N LEU A 183 22.36 6.64 1.66
CA LEU A 183 22.69 5.47 2.49
C LEU A 183 21.77 5.23 3.71
N PRO A 184 21.24 6.24 4.41
CA PRO A 184 20.37 6.01 5.57
C PRO A 184 18.96 5.52 5.22
N LEU A 185 18.56 5.52 3.94
CA LEU A 185 17.19 5.19 3.52
C LEU A 185 16.72 3.82 4.04
N ARG A 186 15.61 3.80 4.76
CA ARG A 186 14.97 2.62 5.35
C ARG A 186 13.54 2.42 4.83
N HIS A 187 12.81 3.51 4.60
CA HIS A 187 11.44 3.49 4.12
C HIS A 187 11.30 4.43 2.92
N LEU A 188 10.95 3.86 1.76
CA LEU A 188 10.66 4.59 0.54
C LEU A 188 9.17 4.49 0.23
N ILE A 189 8.51 5.64 0.16
CA ILE A 189 7.12 5.77 -0.26
C ILE A 189 7.07 6.64 -1.51
N LEU A 190 6.62 6.06 -2.61
CA LEU A 190 6.60 6.63 -3.95
C LEU A 190 5.30 6.20 -4.65
N ASN A 191 4.14 6.49 -4.04
CA ASN A 191 2.84 6.13 -4.59
C ASN A 191 2.30 7.20 -5.54
N ASN A 192 1.58 6.79 -6.58
CA ASN A 192 0.81 7.70 -7.44
C ASN A 192 1.68 8.82 -8.05
N ASN A 193 2.83 8.44 -8.62
CA ASN A 193 3.76 9.38 -9.23
C ASN A 193 3.76 9.37 -10.77
N GLY A 194 2.93 8.52 -11.37
CA GLY A 194 2.81 8.41 -12.83
C GLY A 194 4.12 8.04 -13.52
N LEU A 195 4.98 7.23 -12.87
CA LEU A 195 6.32 6.91 -13.35
C LEU A 195 6.33 6.25 -14.74
N GLY A 196 5.43 5.30 -14.97
CA GLY A 196 5.47 4.40 -16.12
C GLY A 196 6.59 3.36 -16.03
N PRO A 197 6.63 2.39 -16.97
CA PRO A 197 7.60 1.30 -16.94
C PRO A 197 9.05 1.78 -17.11
N GLU A 198 9.27 2.83 -17.91
CA GLU A 198 10.61 3.35 -18.14
C GLU A 198 11.20 3.98 -16.88
N ALA A 199 10.51 4.94 -16.26
CA ALA A 199 11.01 5.56 -15.03
C ALA A 199 11.06 4.56 -13.89
N GLY A 200 10.07 3.66 -13.79
CA GLY A 200 10.06 2.56 -12.83
C GLY A 200 11.33 1.70 -12.89
N ARG A 201 11.83 1.39 -14.10
CA ARG A 201 13.10 0.68 -14.29
C ARG A 201 14.30 1.45 -13.75
N TYR A 202 14.37 2.77 -13.99
CA TYR A 202 15.47 3.60 -13.46
C TYR A 202 15.45 3.67 -11.94
N ILE A 203 14.27 3.80 -11.33
CA ILE A 203 14.10 3.79 -9.87
C ILE A 203 14.56 2.44 -9.29
N ALA A 204 14.15 1.32 -9.87
CA ALA A 204 14.56 0.00 -9.41
C ALA A 204 16.07 -0.24 -9.56
N ASN A 205 16.68 0.22 -10.66
CA ASN A 205 18.13 0.14 -10.83
C ASN A 205 18.88 0.99 -9.78
N ALA A 206 18.37 2.19 -9.47
CA ALA A 206 18.94 3.03 -8.41
C ALA A 206 18.89 2.34 -7.03
N LEU A 207 17.81 1.61 -6.74
CA LEU A 207 17.70 0.80 -5.51
C LEU A 207 18.70 -0.37 -5.51
N THR A 208 18.95 -0.99 -6.66
CA THR A 208 19.98 -2.03 -6.77
C THR A 208 21.36 -1.45 -6.45
N GLU A 209 21.71 -0.31 -7.05
CA GLU A 209 22.94 0.43 -6.75
C GLU A 209 23.04 0.85 -5.28
N LEU A 210 21.93 1.27 -4.67
CA LEU A 210 21.87 1.60 -3.25
C LEU A 210 22.24 0.40 -2.37
N SER A 211 21.83 -0.82 -2.72
CA SER A 211 22.21 -2.02 -1.96
C SER A 211 23.74 -2.20 -1.95
N GLU A 212 24.37 -2.08 -3.12
CA GLU A 212 25.83 -2.16 -3.24
C GLU A 212 26.54 -1.05 -2.45
N SER A 213 26.02 0.18 -2.54
CA SER A 213 26.55 1.33 -1.82
C SER A 213 26.43 1.15 -0.30
N LYS A 214 25.29 0.65 0.20
CA LYS A 214 25.10 0.31 1.63
C LYS A 214 26.10 -0.77 2.08
N LEU A 215 26.32 -1.82 1.29
CA LEU A 215 27.28 -2.88 1.64
C LEU A 215 28.72 -2.37 1.74
N LYS A 216 29.15 -1.58 0.74
CA LYS A 216 30.48 -0.94 0.73
C LYS A 216 30.65 0.01 1.91
N ALA A 217 29.62 0.83 2.16
CA ALA A 217 29.64 1.83 3.20
C ALA A 217 29.64 1.24 4.62
N ARG A 218 28.94 0.12 4.86
CA ARG A 218 29.00 -0.60 6.16
C ARG A 218 30.38 -1.12 6.52
N SER A 219 31.23 -1.36 5.51
CA SER A 219 32.60 -1.82 5.71
C SER A 219 33.59 -0.66 5.84
N ASN A 220 33.15 0.59 5.64
CA ASN A 220 34.02 1.76 5.66
C ASN A 220 34.10 2.36 7.07
N PRO A 221 35.28 2.36 7.74
CA PRO A 221 35.44 2.89 9.10
C PRO A 221 35.29 4.42 9.19
N GLU A 222 35.34 5.14 8.06
CA GLU A 222 35.14 6.60 8.03
C GLU A 222 33.67 6.99 8.20
N ILE A 223 32.73 6.09 7.90
CA ILE A 223 31.30 6.34 8.05
C ILE A 223 30.89 6.04 9.49
N LYS A 224 30.62 7.12 10.24
CA LYS A 224 30.34 7.07 11.68
C LYS A 224 28.85 7.10 12.03
N TYR A 225 27.97 6.89 11.07
CA TYR A 225 26.53 6.85 11.26
C TYR A 225 25.95 5.49 10.82
N GLU A 226 24.76 5.18 11.32
CA GLU A 226 24.09 3.91 11.06
C GLU A 226 23.60 3.81 9.60
N ILE A 227 23.81 2.65 8.97
CA ILE A 227 23.34 2.34 7.61
C ILE A 227 22.34 1.20 7.68
N PRO A 228 21.05 1.48 7.91
CA PRO A 228 20.03 0.45 8.06
C PRO A 228 19.80 -0.31 6.74
N PRO A 229 19.25 -1.54 6.78
CA PRO A 229 18.68 -2.17 5.58
C PRO A 229 17.50 -1.33 5.05
N LEU A 230 17.19 -1.48 3.77
CA LEU A 230 15.94 -0.98 3.24
C LEU A 230 14.83 -1.94 3.69
N GLU A 231 13.85 -1.43 4.42
CA GLU A 231 12.79 -2.25 5.03
C GLU A 231 11.44 -2.09 4.35
N THR A 232 11.18 -0.95 3.71
CA THR A 232 9.88 -0.66 3.10
C THR A 232 10.04 -0.08 1.71
N ILE A 233 9.33 -0.69 0.75
CA ILE A 233 9.11 -0.18 -0.60
C ILE A 233 7.60 -0.08 -0.82
N ILE A 234 7.09 1.14 -0.98
CA ILE A 234 5.71 1.41 -1.38
C ILE A 234 5.75 2.17 -2.70
N CYS A 235 5.29 1.53 -3.78
CA CYS A 235 5.43 2.05 -5.14
C CYS A 235 4.22 1.65 -6.01
N GLY A 236 3.01 1.88 -5.51
CA GLY A 236 1.73 1.65 -6.19
C GLY A 236 1.29 2.81 -7.08
N ARG A 237 0.28 2.58 -7.92
CA ARG A 237 -0.36 3.59 -8.80
C ARG A 237 0.63 4.30 -9.72
N ASN A 238 1.63 3.58 -10.19
CA ASN A 238 2.72 4.12 -11.01
C ASN A 238 2.74 3.60 -12.44
N ARG A 239 1.82 2.71 -12.80
CA ARG A 239 1.81 2.03 -14.10
C ARG A 239 3.18 1.40 -14.39
N LEU A 240 3.72 0.68 -13.41
CA LEU A 240 5.03 0.05 -13.55
C LEU A 240 5.04 -1.01 -14.65
N GLU A 241 3.90 -1.68 -14.85
CA GLU A 241 3.64 -2.67 -15.90
C GLU A 241 4.70 -3.79 -15.95
N ALA A 242 4.56 -4.75 -16.87
CA ALA A 242 5.55 -5.84 -17.00
C ALA A 242 6.94 -5.34 -17.41
N GLY A 243 7.04 -4.18 -18.09
CA GLY A 243 8.28 -3.65 -18.66
C GLY A 243 9.36 -3.27 -17.65
N SER A 244 8.99 -3.05 -16.38
CA SER A 244 9.95 -2.71 -15.31
C SER A 244 10.19 -3.84 -14.31
N MET A 245 9.41 -4.93 -14.35
CA MET A 245 9.42 -5.96 -13.30
C MET A 245 10.74 -6.70 -13.16
N ASN A 246 11.51 -6.85 -14.24
CA ASN A 246 12.83 -7.46 -14.15
C ASN A 246 13.77 -6.61 -13.25
N ALA A 247 13.76 -5.29 -13.43
CA ALA A 247 14.57 -4.40 -12.59
C ALA A 247 14.08 -4.39 -11.14
N TRP A 248 12.76 -4.37 -10.92
CA TRP A 248 12.19 -4.45 -9.57
C TRP A 248 12.50 -5.76 -8.86
N ALA A 249 12.45 -6.89 -9.57
CA ALA A 249 12.81 -8.18 -9.02
C ALA A 249 14.28 -8.20 -8.55
N HIS A 250 15.20 -7.64 -9.35
CA HIS A 250 16.61 -7.52 -8.96
C HIS A 250 16.81 -6.57 -7.77
N ALA A 251 16.09 -5.45 -7.73
CA ALA A 251 16.15 -4.51 -6.62
C ALA A 251 15.68 -5.16 -5.31
N ILE A 252 14.54 -5.85 -5.34
CA ILE A 252 13.99 -6.56 -4.17
C ILE A 252 14.94 -7.67 -3.73
N LYS A 253 15.47 -8.47 -4.67
CA LYS A 253 16.47 -9.49 -4.38
C LYS A 253 17.71 -8.90 -3.70
N ALA A 254 18.19 -7.75 -4.16
CA ALA A 254 19.35 -7.06 -3.59
C ALA A 254 19.11 -6.55 -2.16
N HIS A 255 17.86 -6.31 -1.77
CA HIS A 255 17.47 -5.87 -0.42
C HIS A 255 16.76 -6.95 0.40
N GLY A 256 16.61 -8.17 -0.11
CA GLY A 256 15.69 -9.17 0.46
C GLY A 256 15.94 -9.51 1.92
N LYS A 257 17.20 -9.46 2.38
CA LYS A 257 17.54 -9.56 3.81
C LYS A 257 17.25 -8.24 4.53
N GLY A 258 16.24 -8.25 5.39
CA GLY A 258 15.77 -7.06 6.11
C GLY A 258 14.62 -6.31 5.42
N LEU A 259 14.21 -6.68 4.20
CA LEU A 259 13.00 -6.12 3.58
C LEU A 259 11.75 -6.67 4.28
N ARG A 260 10.93 -5.79 4.84
CA ARG A 260 9.74 -6.14 5.64
C ARG A 260 8.42 -5.83 4.94
N THR A 261 8.39 -4.81 4.08
CA THR A 261 7.16 -4.36 3.43
C THR A 261 7.38 -4.08 1.96
N VAL A 262 6.59 -4.72 1.10
CA VAL A 262 6.47 -4.40 -0.32
C VAL A 262 5.01 -4.18 -0.66
N ARG A 263 4.66 -2.97 -1.09
CA ARG A 263 3.33 -2.64 -1.61
C ARG A 263 3.47 -2.04 -3.00
N MET A 264 2.96 -2.71 -4.03
CA MET A 264 3.03 -2.26 -5.42
C MET A 264 1.66 -2.36 -6.11
N LYS A 265 0.63 -1.86 -5.42
CA LYS A 265 -0.77 -1.88 -5.84
C LYS A 265 -1.04 -1.14 -7.15
N GLN A 266 -2.07 -1.51 -7.90
CA GLN A 266 -2.62 -0.73 -9.01
C GLN A 266 -1.53 -0.31 -10.02
N ASN A 267 -0.68 -1.24 -10.44
CA ASN A 267 0.45 -0.95 -11.33
C ASN A 267 0.30 -1.51 -12.74
N GLY A 268 -0.83 -2.17 -13.04
CA GLY A 268 -1.06 -2.82 -14.32
C GLY A 268 -0.02 -3.89 -14.62
N ILE A 269 0.45 -4.61 -13.59
CA ILE A 269 1.42 -5.70 -13.75
C ILE A 269 0.64 -6.97 -14.16
N TYR A 270 0.83 -7.43 -15.40
CA TYR A 270 0.22 -8.65 -15.90
C TYR A 270 1.03 -9.91 -15.54
N SER A 271 0.45 -11.11 -15.75
CA SER A 271 0.97 -12.44 -15.33
C SER A 271 2.49 -12.58 -15.44
N LYS A 272 3.07 -12.34 -16.62
CA LYS A 272 4.53 -12.44 -16.84
C LYS A 272 5.36 -11.54 -15.92
N GLY A 273 4.89 -10.33 -15.66
CA GLY A 273 5.49 -9.39 -14.74
C GLY A 273 5.38 -9.87 -13.29
N ILE A 274 4.22 -10.39 -12.89
CA ILE A 274 3.99 -10.99 -11.57
C ILE A 274 4.93 -12.17 -11.33
N VAL A 275 5.00 -13.13 -12.26
CA VAL A 275 5.92 -14.28 -12.18
C VAL A 275 7.37 -13.81 -12.03
N THR A 276 7.79 -12.82 -12.83
CA THR A 276 9.14 -12.24 -12.74
C THR A 276 9.41 -11.66 -11.35
N LEU A 277 8.49 -10.84 -10.83
CA LEU A 277 8.61 -10.19 -9.53
C LEU A 277 8.68 -11.21 -8.38
N LEU A 278 7.83 -12.22 -8.42
CA LEU A 278 7.73 -13.27 -7.41
C LEU A 278 8.96 -14.19 -7.43
N SER A 279 9.24 -14.82 -8.57
CA SER A 279 10.24 -15.90 -8.68
C SER A 279 11.68 -15.39 -8.70
N ILE A 280 11.95 -14.13 -9.05
CA ILE A 280 13.31 -13.54 -9.04
C ILE A 280 13.51 -12.57 -7.87
N GLY A 281 12.45 -11.92 -7.39
CA GLY A 281 12.53 -10.91 -6.33
C GLY A 281 12.07 -11.44 -4.98
N ILE A 282 10.76 -11.59 -4.82
CA ILE A 282 10.12 -11.85 -3.52
C ILE A 282 10.59 -13.17 -2.88
N CYS A 283 10.90 -14.20 -3.69
CA CYS A 283 11.47 -15.46 -3.20
C CYS A 283 12.77 -15.32 -2.38
N HIS A 284 13.44 -14.16 -2.46
CA HIS A 284 14.65 -13.83 -1.70
C HIS A 284 14.41 -12.93 -0.48
N ALA A 285 13.15 -12.69 -0.08
CA ALA A 285 12.78 -11.83 1.04
C ALA A 285 12.11 -12.61 2.20
N PRO A 286 12.85 -13.47 2.93
CA PRO A 286 12.26 -14.32 3.99
C PRO A 286 11.77 -13.54 5.23
N ASP A 287 12.24 -12.30 5.40
CA ASP A 287 11.84 -11.40 6.49
C ASP A 287 10.60 -10.57 6.14
N LEU A 288 10.00 -10.77 4.96
CA LEU A 288 8.85 -10.01 4.49
C LEU A 288 7.63 -10.27 5.38
N GLU A 289 7.07 -9.20 5.92
CA GLU A 289 5.90 -9.21 6.79
C GLU A 289 4.64 -8.73 6.05
N VAL A 290 4.78 -7.81 5.11
CA VAL A 290 3.66 -7.26 4.34
C VAL A 290 3.97 -7.35 2.85
N PHE A 291 3.14 -8.09 2.13
CA PHE A 291 3.20 -8.19 0.68
C PHE A 291 1.84 -7.87 0.08
N ASP A 292 1.75 -6.81 -0.71
CA ASP A 292 0.48 -6.34 -1.26
C ASP A 292 0.65 -5.92 -2.74
N LEU A 293 0.02 -6.67 -3.63
CA LEU A 293 -0.04 -6.43 -5.08
C LEU A 293 -1.48 -6.27 -5.57
N GLU A 294 -2.38 -5.76 -4.72
CA GLU A 294 -3.77 -5.43 -5.08
C GLU A 294 -3.87 -4.76 -6.47
N ASP A 295 -4.90 -5.14 -7.24
CA ASP A 295 -5.22 -4.64 -8.57
C ASP A 295 -4.03 -4.76 -9.55
N ASN A 296 -3.56 -6.00 -9.69
CA ASN A 296 -2.64 -6.45 -10.74
C ASN A 296 -3.06 -7.84 -11.22
N THR A 297 -2.85 -8.18 -12.49
CA THR A 297 -3.39 -9.42 -13.06
C THR A 297 -2.43 -10.59 -12.91
N TYR A 298 -2.78 -11.57 -12.06
CA TYR A 298 -1.94 -12.75 -11.81
C TYR A 298 -2.08 -13.81 -12.90
N GLY A 299 -3.31 -14.18 -13.27
CA GLY A 299 -3.58 -15.34 -14.12
C GLY A 299 -3.09 -16.67 -13.52
N LYS A 300 -3.11 -17.73 -14.33
CA LYS A 300 -2.71 -19.08 -13.92
C LYS A 300 -1.23 -19.17 -13.51
N GLU A 301 -0.32 -18.57 -14.27
CA GLU A 301 1.11 -18.64 -13.94
C GLU A 301 1.47 -17.78 -12.73
N GLY A 302 0.87 -16.59 -12.60
CA GLY A 302 1.09 -15.72 -11.44
C GLY A 302 0.60 -16.34 -10.14
N SER A 303 -0.58 -16.97 -10.14
CA SER A 303 -1.11 -17.68 -8.96
C SER A 303 -0.25 -18.88 -8.57
N SER A 304 0.26 -19.64 -9.55
CA SER A 304 1.21 -20.74 -9.31
C SER A 304 2.53 -20.23 -8.74
N ALA A 305 3.09 -19.15 -9.29
CA ALA A 305 4.30 -18.52 -8.76
C ALA A 305 4.09 -17.98 -7.33
N LEU A 306 2.91 -17.44 -7.02
CA LEU A 306 2.56 -17.02 -5.67
C LEU A 306 2.57 -18.22 -4.71
N ALA A 307 1.94 -19.33 -5.10
CA ALA A 307 1.91 -20.55 -4.30
C ALA A 307 3.33 -21.08 -4.00
N GLU A 308 4.24 -21.04 -4.96
CA GLU A 308 5.64 -21.43 -4.73
C GLU A 308 6.36 -20.49 -3.76
N VAL A 309 6.15 -19.18 -3.90
CA VAL A 309 6.90 -18.17 -3.13
C VAL A 309 6.42 -18.06 -1.69
N VAL A 310 5.11 -18.22 -1.41
CA VAL A 310 4.58 -18.09 -0.04
C VAL A 310 5.17 -19.10 0.94
N LEU A 311 5.60 -20.27 0.45
CA LEU A 311 6.31 -21.28 1.25
C LEU A 311 7.61 -20.74 1.88
N GLY A 312 8.25 -19.78 1.21
CA GLY A 312 9.49 -19.13 1.64
C GLY A 312 9.30 -17.88 2.51
N LEU A 313 8.07 -17.54 2.90
CA LEU A 313 7.73 -16.30 3.62
C LEU A 313 7.21 -16.55 5.06
N PRO A 314 8.02 -17.12 5.96
CA PRO A 314 7.57 -17.49 7.31
C PRO A 314 7.25 -16.28 8.20
N SER A 315 7.70 -15.08 7.82
CA SER A 315 7.44 -13.84 8.55
C SER A 315 6.19 -13.11 8.09
N LEU A 316 5.50 -13.60 7.06
CA LEU A 316 4.35 -12.93 6.45
C LEU A 316 3.20 -12.76 7.47
N ARG A 317 2.73 -11.52 7.59
CA ARG A 317 1.62 -11.07 8.43
C ARG A 317 0.44 -10.56 7.61
N GLU A 318 0.70 -9.96 6.47
CA GLU A 318 -0.33 -9.44 5.56
C GLU A 318 -0.01 -9.87 4.14
N LEU A 319 -0.97 -10.55 3.51
CA LEU A 319 -0.98 -10.86 2.09
C LEU A 319 -2.17 -10.15 1.44
N GLY A 320 -1.89 -9.17 0.59
CA GLY A 320 -2.88 -8.43 -0.18
C GLY A 320 -2.85 -8.83 -1.65
N VAL A 321 -3.94 -9.43 -2.12
CA VAL A 321 -4.15 -9.81 -3.51
C VAL A 321 -5.60 -9.51 -3.93
N ASP A 322 -6.17 -8.42 -3.41
CA ASP A 322 -7.48 -7.93 -3.85
C ASP A 322 -7.46 -7.59 -5.35
N ASP A 323 -8.54 -7.88 -6.07
CA ASP A 323 -8.74 -7.56 -7.48
C ASP A 323 -7.61 -8.08 -8.39
N CYS A 324 -7.12 -9.30 -8.12
CA CYS A 324 -5.93 -9.86 -8.77
C CYS A 324 -6.20 -10.90 -9.86
N ALA A 325 -7.48 -11.21 -10.13
CA ALA A 325 -7.91 -12.28 -11.05
C ALA A 325 -7.19 -13.62 -10.76
N LEU A 326 -7.19 -14.04 -9.48
CA LEU A 326 -6.62 -15.32 -9.08
C LEU A 326 -7.44 -16.51 -9.58
N THR A 327 -8.76 -16.37 -9.72
CA THR A 327 -9.74 -17.44 -9.91
C THR A 327 -9.83 -18.41 -8.72
N GLY A 328 -10.93 -19.14 -8.60
CA GLY A 328 -11.06 -20.23 -7.63
C GLY A 328 -9.91 -21.27 -7.72
N LYS A 329 -9.49 -21.66 -8.93
CA LYS A 329 -8.39 -22.62 -9.15
C LYS A 329 -7.03 -22.05 -8.72
N GLY A 330 -6.77 -20.77 -8.95
CA GLY A 330 -5.52 -20.13 -8.54
C GLY A 330 -5.45 -19.93 -7.02
N TRP A 331 -6.54 -19.49 -6.39
CA TRP A 331 -6.63 -19.42 -4.93
C TRP A 331 -6.41 -20.79 -4.27
N LEU A 332 -7.02 -21.84 -4.81
CA LEU A 332 -6.79 -23.22 -4.39
C LEU A 332 -5.26 -23.53 -4.38
N ARG A 333 -4.50 -23.26 -5.43
CA ARG A 333 -3.03 -23.49 -5.39
C ARG A 333 -2.34 -22.76 -4.24
N VAL A 334 -2.71 -21.51 -3.99
CA VAL A 334 -2.17 -20.69 -2.90
C VAL A 334 -2.57 -21.25 -1.52
N ALA A 335 -3.82 -21.65 -1.34
CA ALA A 335 -4.31 -22.23 -0.09
C ALA A 335 -3.61 -23.57 0.24
N LYS A 336 -3.35 -24.41 -0.76
CA LYS A 336 -2.55 -25.65 -0.61
C LYS A 336 -1.14 -25.33 -0.12
N ALA A 337 -0.50 -24.31 -0.71
CA ALA A 337 0.81 -23.86 -0.29
C ALA A 337 0.83 -23.26 1.13
N LEU A 338 -0.14 -22.40 1.48
CA LEU A 338 -0.29 -21.87 2.84
C LEU A 338 -0.55 -22.97 3.88
N SER A 339 -1.24 -24.04 3.50
CA SER A 339 -1.48 -25.20 4.36
C SER A 339 -0.19 -25.98 4.65
N ALA A 340 0.65 -26.14 3.63
CA ALA A 340 1.95 -26.83 3.73
C ALA A 340 3.09 -25.95 4.29
N GLY A 341 2.93 -24.62 4.27
CA GLY A 341 3.93 -23.64 4.66
C GLY A 341 3.97 -23.32 6.16
N GLU A 342 4.93 -22.46 6.52
CA GLU A 342 5.17 -22.00 7.90
C GLU A 342 4.68 -20.56 8.14
N ASN A 343 3.65 -20.13 7.41
CA ASN A 343 3.07 -18.77 7.50
C ASN A 343 2.22 -18.57 8.77
N LYS A 344 2.69 -19.05 9.93
CA LYS A 344 1.94 -19.05 11.20
C LYS A 344 1.65 -17.64 11.73
N LYS A 345 2.39 -16.63 11.25
CA LYS A 345 2.25 -15.22 11.62
C LYS A 345 1.24 -14.47 10.75
N LEU A 346 0.63 -15.11 9.75
CA LEU A 346 -0.30 -14.45 8.84
C LEU A 346 -1.55 -14.02 9.61
N GLU A 347 -1.79 -12.72 9.65
CA GLU A 347 -2.87 -12.06 10.40
C GLU A 347 -3.97 -11.53 9.47
N ILE A 348 -3.61 -11.09 8.25
CA ILE A 348 -4.51 -10.45 7.31
C ILE A 348 -4.39 -11.11 5.93
N LEU A 349 -5.51 -11.59 5.40
CA LEU A 349 -5.66 -12.04 4.02
C LEU A 349 -6.63 -11.11 3.30
N LYS A 350 -6.20 -10.51 2.19
CA LYS A 350 -7.07 -9.72 1.34
C LYS A 350 -7.25 -10.40 0.00
N LEU A 351 -8.47 -10.89 -0.25
CA LEU A 351 -8.85 -11.76 -1.36
C LEU A 351 -10.09 -11.24 -2.10
N LYS A 352 -10.47 -9.97 -1.91
CA LYS A 352 -11.62 -9.33 -2.58
C LYS A 352 -11.47 -9.45 -4.10
N GLY A 353 -12.54 -9.64 -4.87
CA GLY A 353 -12.49 -9.48 -6.33
C GLY A 353 -11.64 -10.51 -7.08
N ASN A 354 -11.68 -11.79 -6.69
CA ASN A 354 -10.81 -12.83 -7.26
C ASN A 354 -11.54 -14.02 -7.89
N GLU A 355 -12.86 -13.94 -8.08
CA GLU A 355 -13.68 -15.04 -8.62
C GLU A 355 -13.50 -16.34 -7.81
N ILE A 356 -13.32 -16.21 -6.48
CA ILE A 356 -13.24 -17.34 -5.57
C ILE A 356 -14.64 -17.90 -5.39
N ASN A 357 -14.83 -19.21 -5.64
CA ASN A 357 -16.11 -19.87 -5.45
C ASN A 357 -16.25 -20.55 -4.08
N GLY A 358 -17.41 -21.15 -3.82
CA GLY A 358 -17.69 -21.84 -2.54
C GLY A 358 -16.65 -22.90 -2.15
N ARG A 359 -16.09 -23.64 -3.13
CA ARG A 359 -14.98 -24.58 -2.91
C ARG A 359 -13.73 -23.87 -2.41
N GLY A 360 -13.40 -22.72 -3.00
CA GLY A 360 -12.29 -21.88 -2.58
C GLY A 360 -12.46 -21.33 -1.16
N VAL A 361 -13.68 -20.96 -0.76
CA VAL A 361 -14.00 -20.57 0.63
C VAL A 361 -13.83 -21.75 1.59
N GLY A 362 -14.27 -22.95 1.21
CA GLY A 362 -14.03 -24.17 1.99
C GLY A 362 -12.54 -24.42 2.25
N ALA A 363 -11.70 -24.26 1.21
CA ALA A 363 -10.24 -24.36 1.36
C ALA A 363 -9.66 -23.26 2.27
N LEU A 364 -10.19 -22.02 2.21
CA LEU A 364 -9.80 -20.94 3.12
C LEU A 364 -10.14 -21.28 4.57
N LEU A 365 -11.35 -21.76 4.85
CA LEU A 365 -11.76 -22.18 6.19
C LEU A 365 -10.85 -23.29 6.72
N HIS A 366 -10.55 -24.28 5.88
CA HIS A 366 -9.65 -25.38 6.23
C HIS A 366 -8.25 -24.87 6.60
N VAL A 367 -7.62 -24.07 5.74
CA VAL A 367 -6.27 -23.55 6.00
C VAL A 367 -6.24 -22.59 7.19
N ALA A 368 -7.29 -21.80 7.40
CA ALA A 368 -7.46 -20.93 8.56
C ALA A 368 -7.46 -21.74 9.87
N ARG A 369 -8.19 -22.87 9.92
CA ARG A 369 -8.25 -23.75 11.10
C ARG A 369 -6.92 -24.48 11.36
N LYS A 370 -6.32 -25.06 10.32
CA LYS A 370 -5.19 -26.00 10.44
C LYS A 370 -3.83 -25.30 10.49
N SER A 371 -3.63 -24.29 9.65
CA SER A 371 -2.28 -23.79 9.35
C SER A 371 -2.07 -22.30 9.65
N LEU A 372 -3.12 -21.49 9.78
CA LEU A 372 -3.02 -20.04 10.04
C LEU A 372 -3.62 -19.66 11.41
N PRO A 373 -2.94 -20.00 12.53
CA PRO A 373 -3.47 -19.78 13.87
C PRO A 373 -3.61 -18.29 14.24
N SER A 374 -2.82 -17.41 13.61
CA SER A 374 -2.82 -15.98 13.88
C SER A 374 -3.78 -15.17 12.99
N LEU A 375 -4.51 -15.81 12.06
CA LEU A 375 -5.38 -15.10 11.12
C LEU A 375 -6.51 -14.41 11.88
N LYS A 376 -6.62 -13.09 11.69
CA LYS A 376 -7.55 -12.17 12.36
C LYS A 376 -8.59 -11.60 11.40
N LYS A 377 -8.15 -11.21 10.21
CA LYS A 377 -8.96 -10.49 9.22
C LYS A 377 -8.86 -11.12 7.84
N VAL A 378 -10.02 -11.24 7.19
CA VAL A 378 -10.15 -11.73 5.82
C VAL A 378 -11.02 -10.73 5.06
N LEU A 379 -10.60 -10.35 3.85
CA LEU A 379 -11.44 -9.62 2.89
C LEU A 379 -11.83 -10.57 1.75
N LEU A 380 -13.13 -10.77 1.51
CA LEU A 380 -13.68 -11.73 0.55
C LEU A 380 -14.84 -11.17 -0.28
N ASN A 381 -15.24 -9.91 -0.10
CA ASN A 381 -16.31 -9.32 -0.92
C ASN A 381 -16.00 -9.43 -2.44
N ALA A 382 -17.01 -9.30 -3.29
CA ALA A 382 -16.91 -9.39 -4.76
C ALA A 382 -16.25 -10.70 -5.25
N ASN A 383 -16.71 -11.85 -4.76
CA ASN A 383 -16.26 -13.18 -5.19
C ASN A 383 -17.47 -14.04 -5.60
N ALA A 384 -17.21 -15.17 -6.26
CA ALA A 384 -18.23 -16.00 -6.92
C ALA A 384 -18.83 -17.07 -5.98
N PHE A 385 -19.32 -16.68 -4.80
CA PHE A 385 -19.99 -17.58 -3.86
C PHE A 385 -21.25 -16.93 -3.29
N ASP A 386 -22.25 -17.73 -2.92
CA ASP A 386 -23.47 -17.25 -2.26
C ASP A 386 -23.18 -16.75 -0.83
N GLU A 387 -23.85 -15.68 -0.41
CA GLU A 387 -23.75 -15.17 0.98
C GLU A 387 -24.14 -16.21 2.04
N ASP A 388 -25.08 -17.08 1.70
CA ASP A 388 -25.57 -18.18 2.56
C ASP A 388 -24.63 -19.40 2.56
N ASN A 389 -23.44 -19.31 1.97
CA ASN A 389 -22.48 -20.41 1.95
C ASN A 389 -22.07 -20.83 3.39
N ASP A 390 -22.31 -22.09 3.74
CA ASP A 390 -22.01 -22.65 5.07
C ASP A 390 -20.56 -22.40 5.54
N HIS A 391 -19.59 -22.37 4.61
CA HIS A 391 -18.19 -22.13 4.95
C HIS A 391 -17.93 -20.67 5.36
N ILE A 392 -18.67 -19.70 4.81
CA ILE A 392 -18.60 -18.30 5.22
C ILE A 392 -19.09 -18.15 6.67
N VAL A 393 -20.23 -18.76 6.99
CA VAL A 393 -20.79 -18.74 8.36
C VAL A 393 -19.77 -19.31 9.37
N LYS A 394 -19.18 -20.46 9.04
CA LYS A 394 -18.15 -21.11 9.88
C LYS A 394 -16.85 -20.29 9.97
N LEU A 395 -16.48 -19.56 8.92
CA LEU A 395 -15.31 -18.67 8.93
C LEU A 395 -15.55 -17.46 9.83
N VAL A 396 -16.73 -16.83 9.74
CA VAL A 396 -17.13 -15.71 10.60
C VAL A 396 -17.12 -16.12 12.08
N GLU A 397 -17.68 -17.30 12.40
CA GLU A 397 -17.66 -17.83 13.77
C GLU A 397 -16.23 -18.05 14.27
N LEU A 398 -15.35 -18.64 13.43
CA LEU A 398 -13.94 -18.86 13.77
C LEU A 398 -13.23 -17.54 14.11
N LEU A 399 -13.40 -16.50 13.28
CA LEU A 399 -12.75 -15.20 13.49
C LEU A 399 -13.31 -14.48 14.72
N LYS A 400 -14.63 -14.54 14.95
CA LYS A 400 -15.27 -14.02 16.17
C LYS A 400 -14.71 -14.67 17.43
N ARG A 401 -14.62 -16.00 17.45
CA ARG A 401 -14.03 -16.75 18.58
C ARG A 401 -12.57 -16.35 18.82
N ARG A 402 -11.78 -16.13 17.76
CA ARG A 402 -10.40 -15.66 17.90
C ARG A 402 -10.32 -14.24 18.45
N ARG A 403 -11.19 -13.33 18.00
CA ARG A 403 -11.28 -11.96 18.55
C ARG A 403 -11.57 -11.98 20.05
N GLU A 404 -12.51 -12.81 20.50
CA GLU A 404 -12.85 -12.93 21.94
C GLU A 404 -11.67 -13.45 22.78
N LEU A 405 -10.87 -14.37 22.22
CA LEU A 405 -9.73 -14.97 22.91
C LEU A 405 -8.47 -14.09 22.91
N LEU A 406 -8.18 -13.43 21.77
CA LEU A 406 -6.90 -12.77 21.51
C LEU A 406 -7.01 -11.25 21.36
N GLY A 407 -8.16 -10.72 20.95
CA GLY A 407 -8.37 -9.32 20.58
C GLY A 407 -8.67 -8.37 21.74
N LYS A 408 -8.57 -8.81 23.00
CA LYS A 408 -8.87 -7.96 24.19
C LYS A 408 -7.95 -6.75 24.37
N LEU A 409 -6.86 -6.68 23.61
CA LEU A 409 -5.89 -5.59 23.62
C LEU A 409 -5.92 -4.74 22.33
N ASP A 410 -6.72 -5.14 21.34
CA ASP A 410 -6.82 -4.39 20.09
C ASP A 410 -7.90 -3.32 20.25
N GLU A 411 -7.50 -2.04 20.14
CA GLU A 411 -8.39 -0.88 20.29
C GLU A 411 -9.18 -0.57 19.01
N ASP A 412 -8.83 -1.21 17.88
CA ASP A 412 -9.43 -1.02 16.57
C ASP A 412 -10.44 -2.14 16.27
N ASP A 413 -11.72 -1.80 16.29
CA ASP A 413 -12.82 -2.72 16.02
C ASP A 413 -12.80 -3.28 14.59
N GLU A 414 -12.14 -2.60 13.63
CA GLU A 414 -12.02 -3.02 12.23
C GLU A 414 -10.82 -3.96 11.98
N ALA A 415 -9.96 -4.19 12.98
CA ALA A 415 -8.77 -5.03 12.83
C ALA A 415 -9.07 -6.54 12.73
N TRP A 416 -10.34 -6.94 12.89
CA TRP A 416 -10.78 -8.33 12.98
C TRP A 416 -11.98 -8.61 12.09
N GLY A 417 -12.14 -9.89 11.75
CA GLY A 417 -13.37 -10.39 11.13
C GLY A 417 -13.31 -10.46 9.61
N LEU A 418 -14.50 -10.59 9.04
CA LEU A 418 -14.74 -10.59 7.60
C LEU A 418 -15.25 -9.20 7.20
N ASP A 419 -14.97 -8.76 5.98
CA ASP A 419 -15.63 -7.59 5.40
C ASP A 419 -17.14 -7.78 5.24
N GLU A 420 -17.86 -6.67 5.12
CA GLU A 420 -19.27 -6.67 4.75
C GLU A 420 -19.38 -7.21 3.32
N LEU A 421 -20.11 -8.31 3.17
CA LEU A 421 -20.50 -8.86 1.87
C LEU A 421 -21.71 -8.05 1.43
N ASP A 422 -21.55 -7.22 0.39
CA ASP A 422 -22.68 -6.48 -0.20
C ASP A 422 -23.58 -7.46 -0.97
N GLU A 423 -24.88 -7.15 -1.08
CA GLU A 423 -25.86 -7.94 -1.86
C GLU A 423 -25.26 -8.28 -3.22
N LEU A 424 -24.90 -9.56 -3.42
CA LEU A 424 -24.25 -10.05 -4.64
C LEU A 424 -25.09 -9.64 -5.86
N GLU A 425 -24.59 -8.71 -6.69
CA GLU A 425 -25.15 -8.50 -8.01
C GLU A 425 -24.86 -9.77 -8.82
N GLY A 426 -25.86 -10.65 -8.91
CA GLY A 426 -25.82 -11.82 -9.77
C GLY A 426 -25.69 -11.37 -11.22
N GLU A 427 -24.46 -11.21 -11.70
CA GLU A 427 -24.19 -11.12 -13.12
C GLU A 427 -24.58 -12.47 -13.73
N GLU A 428 -25.62 -12.45 -14.59
CA GLU A 428 -25.98 -13.59 -15.43
C GLU A 428 -24.75 -13.96 -16.27
N GLU A 429 -24.17 -15.13 -16.02
CA GLU A 429 -23.03 -15.66 -16.77
C GLU A 429 -23.37 -15.74 -18.27
N GLU A 430 -22.73 -14.92 -19.11
CA GLU A 430 -22.53 -15.27 -20.52
C GLU A 430 -21.39 -16.29 -20.58
N GLU A 431 -21.73 -17.56 -20.84
CA GLU A 431 -20.78 -18.63 -21.18
C GLU A 431 -20.00 -18.24 -22.46
N GLU A 432 -18.92 -17.47 -22.34
CA GLU A 432 -17.87 -17.46 -23.36
C GLU A 432 -16.92 -18.63 -23.07
N GLY A 433 -17.05 -19.68 -23.89
CA GLY A 433 -16.37 -20.96 -23.72
C GLY A 433 -14.86 -20.84 -23.52
N GLU A 434 -14.40 -21.27 -22.35
CA GLU A 434 -13.00 -21.59 -22.12
C GLU A 434 -12.65 -22.93 -22.78
N GLU A 435 -11.59 -22.92 -23.58
CA GLU A 435 -10.98 -24.10 -24.18
C GLU A 435 -10.58 -25.10 -23.08
N ASP A 436 -10.95 -26.36 -23.31
CA ASP A 436 -10.62 -27.56 -22.53
C ASP A 436 -9.15 -27.56 -22.03
N GLU A 437 -8.92 -27.11 -20.79
CA GLU A 437 -7.75 -27.49 -20.02
C GLU A 437 -8.15 -28.60 -19.05
N GLU A 438 -7.65 -29.81 -19.34
CA GLU A 438 -7.80 -31.06 -18.59
C GLU A 438 -8.21 -30.86 -17.11
N GLU A 439 -9.41 -31.34 -16.77
CA GLU A 439 -9.87 -31.51 -15.39
C GLU A 439 -8.96 -32.50 -14.68
N GLU A 440 -7.84 -32.02 -14.12
CA GLU A 440 -7.26 -32.68 -12.95
C GLU A 440 -8.28 -32.51 -11.82
N GLU A 441 -9.18 -33.49 -11.67
CA GLU A 441 -9.90 -33.78 -10.43
C GLU A 441 -8.87 -34.15 -9.33
N GLU A 442 -8.01 -33.19 -8.94
CA GLU A 442 -7.35 -33.26 -7.65
C GLU A 442 -8.48 -33.11 -6.61
N GLU A 443 -9.00 -34.22 -6.12
CA GLU A 443 -9.72 -34.28 -4.84
C GLU A 443 -8.76 -33.80 -3.75
N TRP A 444 -9.10 -32.70 -3.10
CA TRP A 444 -8.29 -32.17 -2.04
C TRP A 444 -8.46 -33.01 -0.78
N GLU A 445 -7.37 -33.26 -0.04
CA GLU A 445 -7.47 -34.00 1.24
C GLU A 445 -8.46 -33.36 2.22
N TRP A 446 -8.64 -32.03 2.16
CA TRP A 446 -9.64 -31.36 3.00
C TRP A 446 -11.08 -31.60 2.56
N GLU A 447 -11.37 -31.97 1.32
CA GLU A 447 -12.75 -32.30 0.92
C GLU A 447 -13.17 -33.59 1.63
N ARG A 448 -12.26 -34.56 1.71
CA ARG A 448 -12.46 -35.78 2.52
C ARG A 448 -12.45 -35.51 4.03
N GLU A 449 -11.58 -34.63 4.53
CA GLU A 449 -11.58 -34.23 5.94
C GLU A 449 -12.83 -33.40 6.30
N ALA A 450 -13.32 -32.53 5.42
CA ALA A 450 -14.52 -31.71 5.62
C ALA A 450 -15.79 -32.56 5.57
N GLU A 451 -15.86 -33.55 4.67
CA GLU A 451 -16.90 -34.58 4.71
C GLU A 451 -16.86 -35.35 6.04
N SER A 452 -15.66 -35.74 6.50
CA SER A 452 -15.49 -36.41 7.80
C SER A 452 -15.90 -35.51 8.97
N ASP A 453 -15.47 -34.25 9.00
CA ASP A 453 -15.81 -33.27 10.04
C ASP A 453 -17.31 -32.96 10.03
N ALA A 454 -17.92 -32.80 8.85
CA ALA A 454 -19.36 -32.66 8.71
C ALA A 454 -20.09 -33.91 9.21
N MET A 455 -19.55 -35.10 8.96
CA MET A 455 -20.10 -36.37 9.47
C MET A 455 -19.95 -36.47 11.00
N VAL A 456 -18.90 -35.90 11.59
CA VAL A 456 -18.67 -35.83 13.03
C VAL A 456 -19.61 -34.80 13.69
N GLU A 457 -19.74 -33.60 13.11
CA GLU A 457 -20.69 -32.56 13.54
C GLU A 457 -22.13 -33.10 13.48
N ALA A 458 -22.54 -33.71 12.36
CA ALA A 458 -23.86 -34.32 12.21
C ALA A 458 -24.11 -35.47 13.21
N LYS A 459 -23.06 -36.24 13.55
CA LYS A 459 -23.15 -37.26 14.61
C LYS A 459 -23.29 -36.62 15.99
N ALA A 460 -22.57 -35.53 16.27
CA ALA A 460 -22.66 -34.81 17.54
C ALA A 460 -24.05 -34.19 17.73
N ASP A 461 -24.60 -33.55 16.69
CA ASP A 461 -25.95 -32.99 16.69
C ASP A 461 -27.02 -34.06 16.86
N LYS A 462 -26.83 -35.23 16.22
CA LYS A 462 -27.72 -36.37 16.40
C LYS A 462 -27.70 -36.89 17.84
N ILE A 463 -26.52 -36.98 18.47
CA ILE A 463 -26.39 -37.42 19.87
C ILE A 463 -27.06 -36.42 20.83
N LEU A 464 -26.91 -35.11 20.58
CA LEU A 464 -27.59 -34.06 21.35
C LEU A 464 -29.11 -34.18 21.23
N LYS A 465 -29.63 -34.38 20.01
CA LYS A 465 -31.07 -34.55 19.76
C LYS A 465 -31.63 -35.82 20.40
N GLU A 466 -30.88 -36.93 20.34
CA GLU A 466 -31.24 -38.19 21.01
C GLU A 466 -31.21 -38.05 22.54
N ALA A 467 -30.29 -37.25 23.09
CA ALA A 467 -30.24 -36.96 24.53
C ALA A 467 -31.44 -36.11 24.98
N ASP A 468 -31.80 -35.07 24.23
CA ASP A 468 -32.97 -34.24 24.49
C ASP A 468 -34.28 -35.04 24.36
N GLU A 469 -34.38 -35.94 23.38
CA GLU A 469 -35.54 -36.83 23.23
C GLU A 469 -35.62 -37.85 24.38
N ALA A 470 -34.50 -38.40 24.84
CA ALA A 470 -34.45 -39.32 25.97
C ALA A 470 -34.82 -38.65 27.30
N GLU A 471 -34.43 -37.40 27.51
CA GLU A 471 -34.80 -36.61 28.69
C GLU A 471 -36.29 -36.23 28.70
N ASN A 472 -36.89 -36.07 27.52
CA ASN A 472 -38.32 -35.74 27.36
C ASN A 472 -39.25 -36.96 27.22
N GLN A 473 -38.75 -38.19 27.37
CA GLN A 473 -39.62 -39.38 27.38
C GLN A 473 -40.41 -39.46 28.69
N PRO A 474 -41.76 -39.59 28.63
CA PRO A 474 -42.55 -39.80 29.82
C PRO A 474 -42.20 -41.15 30.46
N VAL A 475 -41.66 -41.11 31.67
CA VAL A 475 -41.37 -42.30 32.48
C VAL A 475 -42.66 -43.10 32.64
N VAL A 476 -42.69 -44.32 32.11
CA VAL A 476 -43.82 -45.24 32.25
C VAL A 476 -43.96 -45.61 33.73
N THR A 477 -45.02 -45.10 34.37
CA THR A 477 -45.42 -45.38 35.74
C THR A 477 -46.14 -46.73 35.85
N ASP A 478 -45.43 -47.83 35.57
CA ASP A 478 -45.95 -49.20 35.78
C ASP A 478 -45.35 -49.89 37.03
N VAL A 479 -44.85 -49.11 37.99
CA VAL A 479 -44.30 -49.63 39.26
C VAL A 479 -45.28 -49.53 40.43
N ASP A 480 -46.40 -48.82 40.31
CA ASP A 480 -47.26 -48.53 41.47
C ASP A 480 -48.17 -49.70 41.91
N LYS A 481 -48.59 -50.59 41.00
CA LYS A 481 -49.52 -51.69 41.38
C LYS A 481 -48.87 -52.84 42.18
N ALA A 482 -47.54 -52.98 42.12
CA ALA A 482 -46.81 -54.00 42.88
C ALA A 482 -46.42 -53.50 44.27
N VAL A 483 -46.10 -52.21 44.39
CA VAL A 483 -45.73 -51.55 45.67
C VAL A 483 -46.96 -51.39 46.56
N ASP A 484 -48.12 -51.06 45.99
CA ASP A 484 -49.38 -50.96 46.73
C ASP A 484 -49.84 -52.32 47.30
N LYS A 485 -49.64 -53.42 46.56
CA LYS A 485 -49.93 -54.79 47.05
C LYS A 485 -49.00 -55.25 48.18
N LEU A 486 -47.77 -54.73 48.23
CA LEU A 486 -46.83 -54.98 49.32
C LEU A 486 -47.19 -54.16 50.58
N GLY A 487 -47.67 -52.93 50.40
CA GLY A 487 -48.16 -52.07 51.48
C GLY A 487 -49.41 -52.64 52.19
N GLU A 488 -50.33 -53.28 51.47
CA GLU A 488 -51.51 -53.92 52.08
C GLU A 488 -51.16 -55.20 52.86
N LYS A 489 -50.20 -55.99 52.40
CA LYS A 489 -49.73 -57.21 53.12
C LYS A 489 -48.98 -56.91 54.42
N LEU A 490 -48.35 -55.74 54.53
CA LEU A 490 -47.67 -55.30 55.74
C LEU A 490 -48.64 -54.75 56.80
N LYS A 491 -49.83 -54.29 56.42
CA LYS A 491 -50.89 -53.84 57.35
C LYS A 491 -51.64 -54.98 58.04
N SER A 492 -51.55 -56.23 57.55
CA SER A 492 -52.23 -57.38 58.16
C SER A 492 -51.35 -58.19 59.13
N THR A 493 -50.15 -57.70 59.50
CA THR A 493 -49.24 -58.42 60.42
C THR A 493 -48.76 -57.50 61.55
N THR A 494 -49.70 -56.95 62.32
CA THR A 494 -49.39 -56.27 63.59
C THR A 494 -50.40 -56.67 64.65
N ILE A 495 -49.90 -57.53 65.56
CA ILE A 495 -50.48 -58.11 66.79
C ILE A 495 -51.48 -59.25 66.59
#